data_AF-A0A950WTK5-F1
#
_entry.id   AF-A0A950WTK5-F1
#
_cell.length_a   1.000
_cell.length_b   1.000
_cell.length_c   1.000
_cell.angle_alpha   90.00
_cell.angle_beta   90.00
_cell.angle_gamma   90.00
#
_symmetry.space_group_name_H-M   'P 1'
#
loop_
_entity.id
_entity.type
_entity.pdbx_description
1 polymer ?
#
loop_
_entity_poly.entity_id
_entity_poly.type
_entity_poly.pdbx_seq_one_letter_code
_entity_poly.pdbx_strand_id
1 'polypeptide(L)'
;MSGWAQFRADLRASARAWGTFPALPLLTIALELSIGLGFQSKAVVLVLFAELASTGFVGTQRIWYLRAFRGEAMEAAEIWSLTWAFFFRYAVLGLLGFMALIPFFVMAAHFAHGAVRIAVLAVVAVALDVALTFVTPALAFSTERVGTAWRMAQSMLREGWPTTAWYALAPPLAL
;
A
#
# COMPACT_ATOMS: atom_id res chain seq x y z
N MET A 1 -27.18 -0.93 -0.03
CA MET A 1 -26.56 -0.77 -1.38
C MET A 1 -25.72 -2.00 -1.66
N SER A 2 -25.69 -2.50 -2.90
CA SER A 2 -24.78 -3.62 -3.23
C SER A 2 -23.32 -3.14 -3.15
N GLY A 3 -22.40 -4.03 -2.74
CA GLY A 3 -20.97 -3.69 -2.62
C GLY A 3 -20.37 -3.11 -3.90
N TRP A 4 -20.84 -3.58 -5.06
CA TRP A 4 -20.45 -3.05 -6.36
C TRP A 4 -20.87 -1.59 -6.59
N ALA A 5 -22.07 -1.21 -6.16
CA ALA A 5 -22.55 0.17 -6.32
C ALA A 5 -21.71 1.14 -5.46
N GLN A 6 -21.37 0.73 -4.23
CA GLN A 6 -20.51 1.50 -3.33
C GLN A 6 -19.10 1.64 -3.92
N PHE A 7 -18.50 0.53 -4.36
CA PHE A 7 -17.19 0.52 -4.99
C PHE A 7 -17.08 1.48 -6.19
N ARG A 8 -18.10 1.50 -7.07
CA ARG A 8 -18.15 2.45 -8.19
C ARG A 8 -18.28 3.90 -7.74
N ALA A 9 -19.00 4.16 -6.64
CA ALA A 9 -19.11 5.50 -6.09
C ALA A 9 -17.74 5.99 -5.58
N ASP A 10 -16.99 5.13 -4.90
CA ASP A 10 -15.66 5.45 -4.35
C ASP A 10 -14.61 5.63 -5.46
N LEU A 11 -14.69 4.83 -6.53
CA LEU A 11 -13.88 5.05 -7.74
C LEU A 11 -14.09 6.45 -8.34
N ARG A 12 -15.35 6.88 -8.45
CA ARG A 12 -15.68 8.23 -8.95
C ARG A 12 -15.25 9.32 -7.97
N ALA A 13 -15.29 9.06 -6.66
CA ALA A 13 -14.78 9.99 -5.66
C ALA A 13 -13.26 10.14 -5.79
N SER A 14 -12.54 9.02 -5.97
CA SER A 14 -11.09 8.97 -6.20
C SER A 14 -10.67 9.71 -7.47
N ALA A 15 -11.37 9.47 -8.58
CA ALA A 15 -11.10 10.19 -9.83
C ALA A 15 -11.33 11.70 -9.69
N ARG A 16 -12.35 12.13 -8.94
CA ARG A 16 -12.59 13.55 -8.64
C ARG A 16 -11.51 14.13 -7.75
N ALA A 17 -11.08 13.40 -6.73
CA ALA A 17 -9.99 13.81 -5.84
C ALA A 17 -8.68 14.04 -6.62
N TRP A 18 -8.38 13.20 -7.62
CA TRP A 18 -7.22 13.40 -8.49
C TRP A 18 -7.33 14.63 -9.38
N GLY A 19 -8.53 14.98 -9.83
CA GLY A 19 -8.77 16.22 -10.57
C GLY A 19 -8.49 17.46 -9.71
N THR A 20 -8.88 17.44 -8.44
CA THR A 20 -8.66 18.56 -7.51
C THR A 20 -7.22 18.60 -6.96
N PHE A 21 -6.63 17.44 -6.68
CA PHE A 21 -5.31 17.30 -6.07
C PHE A 21 -4.39 16.41 -6.93
N PRO A 22 -3.94 16.88 -8.10
CA PRO A 22 -3.17 16.07 -9.05
C PRO A 22 -1.77 15.69 -8.53
N ALA A 23 -1.24 16.45 -7.57
CA ALA A 23 0.06 16.13 -6.95
C ALA A 23 0.06 14.75 -6.28
N LEU A 24 -1.08 14.29 -5.76
CA LEU A 24 -1.20 13.01 -5.06
C LEU A 24 -0.89 11.80 -5.97
N PRO A 25 -1.61 11.60 -7.10
CA PRO A 25 -1.30 10.49 -7.99
C PRO A 25 0.06 10.66 -8.68
N LEU A 26 0.46 11.91 -8.99
CA LEU A 26 1.76 12.16 -9.65
C LEU A 26 2.93 11.79 -8.75
N LEU A 27 2.92 12.17 -7.46
CA LEU A 27 3.98 11.81 -6.52
C LEU A 27 4.04 10.31 -6.28
N THR A 28 2.87 9.66 -6.19
CA THR A 28 2.80 8.20 -6.04
C THR A 28 3.42 7.51 -7.25
N ILE A 29 3.01 7.87 -8.47
CA ILE A 29 3.55 7.30 -9.71
C ILE A 29 5.05 7.60 -9.83
N ALA A 30 5.48 8.83 -9.52
CA ALA A 30 6.89 9.20 -9.58
C ALA A 30 7.75 8.37 -8.63
N LEU A 31 7.29 8.15 -7.39
CA LEU A 31 7.97 7.30 -6.42
C LEU A 31 8.05 5.85 -6.92
N GLU A 32 6.93 5.26 -7.34
CA GLU A 32 6.90 3.88 -7.86
C GLU A 32 7.80 3.68 -9.10
N LEU A 33 7.76 4.63 -10.04
CA LEU A 33 8.64 4.60 -11.22
C LEU A 33 10.11 4.74 -10.83
N SER A 34 10.43 5.61 -9.87
CA SER A 34 11.80 5.80 -9.40
C SER A 34 12.38 4.52 -8.79
N ILE A 35 11.55 3.77 -8.07
CA ILE A 35 11.91 2.46 -7.49
C ILE A 35 12.15 1.45 -8.61
N GLY A 36 11.20 1.29 -9.53
CA GLY A 36 11.29 0.30 -10.61
C GLY A 36 12.48 0.53 -11.54
N LEU A 37 12.73 1.78 -11.94
CA LEU A 37 13.88 2.15 -12.77
C LEU A 37 15.20 2.04 -11.99
N GLY A 38 15.15 2.35 -10.70
CA GLY A 38 16.31 2.34 -9.82
C GLY A 38 16.94 0.96 -9.64
N PHE A 39 16.12 -0.08 -9.51
CA PHE A 39 16.57 -1.47 -9.40
C PHE A 39 17.33 -1.99 -10.64
N GLN A 40 17.14 -1.37 -11.80
CA GLN A 40 17.85 -1.73 -13.04
C GLN A 40 19.17 -0.96 -13.22
N SER A 41 19.53 -0.08 -12.28
CA SER A 41 20.66 0.83 -12.40
C SER A 41 21.81 0.49 -11.45
N LYS A 42 23.00 1.03 -11.71
CA LYS A 42 24.13 0.99 -10.75
C LYS A 42 23.87 1.80 -9.47
N ALA A 43 22.79 2.60 -9.44
CA ALA A 43 22.40 3.40 -8.28
C ALA A 43 21.47 2.65 -7.31
N VAL A 44 21.37 1.31 -7.42
CA VAL A 44 20.48 0.48 -6.59
C VAL A 44 20.59 0.77 -5.09
N VAL A 45 21.78 1.09 -4.57
CA VAL A 45 21.96 1.44 -3.15
C VAL A 45 21.23 2.74 -2.79
N LEU A 46 21.34 3.78 -3.62
CA LEU A 46 20.64 5.05 -3.40
C LEU A 46 19.12 4.85 -3.47
N VAL A 47 18.67 3.98 -4.38
CA VAL A 47 17.26 3.65 -4.57
C VAL A 47 16.70 2.94 -3.34
N LEU A 48 17.44 1.99 -2.76
CA LEU A 48 17.06 1.32 -1.52
C LEU A 48 16.95 2.30 -0.34
N PHE A 49 17.87 3.27 -0.24
CA PHE A 49 17.77 4.33 0.77
C PHE A 49 16.55 5.22 0.55
N ALA A 50 16.27 5.59 -0.69
CA ALA A 50 15.08 6.38 -1.04
C ALA A 50 13.79 5.60 -0.74
N GLU A 51 13.75 4.31 -1.06
CA GLU A 51 12.62 3.41 -0.78
C GLU A 51 12.36 3.35 0.72
N LEU A 52 13.41 3.09 1.51
CA LEU A 52 13.32 3.07 2.97
C LEU A 52 12.80 4.42 3.49
N ALA A 53 13.39 5.54 3.06
CA ALA A 53 12.96 6.87 3.45
C ALA A 53 11.50 7.17 3.06
N SER A 54 11.04 6.64 1.93
CA SER A 54 9.66 6.79 1.44
C SER A 54 8.66 5.84 2.10
N THR A 55 9.09 4.90 2.94
CA THR A 55 8.21 3.89 3.52
C THR A 55 7.07 4.50 4.35
N GLY A 56 7.33 5.60 5.06
CA GLY A 56 6.28 6.31 5.79
C GLY A 56 5.28 7.07 4.91
N PHE A 57 5.62 7.33 3.64
CA PHE A 57 4.75 8.03 2.70
C PHE A 57 3.47 7.25 2.43
N VAL A 58 3.48 5.92 2.57
CA VAL A 58 2.27 5.09 2.42
C VAL A 58 1.18 5.52 3.41
N GLY A 59 1.53 5.79 4.67
CA GLY A 59 0.59 6.31 5.67
C GLY A 59 0.13 7.74 5.35
N THR A 60 1.08 8.60 4.97
CA THR A 60 0.80 9.98 4.53
C THR A 60 -0.18 10.02 3.36
N GLN A 61 0.00 9.13 2.38
CA GLN A 61 -0.86 9.01 1.20
C GLN A 61 -2.30 8.70 1.60
N ARG A 62 -2.52 7.83 2.61
CA ARG A 62 -3.87 7.51 3.12
C ARG A 62 -4.53 8.71 3.78
N ILE A 63 -3.80 9.45 4.63
CA ILE A 63 -4.29 10.69 5.24
C ILE A 63 -4.60 11.73 4.16
N TRP A 64 -3.75 11.84 3.13
CA TRP A 64 -3.94 12.78 2.04
C TRP A 64 -5.18 12.45 1.21
N TYR A 65 -5.42 11.18 0.89
CA TYR A 65 -6.65 10.76 0.24
C TYR A 65 -7.89 11.08 1.07
N LEU A 66 -7.85 10.82 2.38
CA LEU A 66 -8.96 11.13 3.29
C LEU A 66 -9.28 12.63 3.29
N ARG A 67 -8.25 13.48 3.33
CA ARG A 67 -8.40 14.93 3.23
C ARG A 67 -8.90 15.38 1.87
N ALA A 68 -8.37 14.80 0.80
CA ALA A 68 -8.81 15.10 -0.56
C ALA A 68 -10.30 14.78 -0.74
N PHE A 69 -10.82 13.71 -0.13
CA PHE A 69 -12.26 13.42 -0.10
C PHE A 69 -13.09 14.40 0.71
N ARG A 70 -12.50 15.07 1.69
CA ARG A 70 -13.12 16.17 2.45
C ARG A 70 -12.95 17.53 1.77
N GLY A 71 -12.22 17.61 0.66
CA GLY A 71 -11.88 18.87 -0.01
C GLY A 71 -10.78 19.67 0.70
N GLU A 72 -10.04 19.04 1.60
CA GLU A 72 -8.95 19.66 2.37
C GLU A 72 -7.60 19.46 1.65
N ALA A 73 -6.83 20.54 1.53
CA ALA A 73 -5.47 20.48 1.02
C ALA A 73 -4.50 19.94 2.08
N MET A 74 -3.33 19.46 1.62
CA MET A 74 -2.22 19.08 2.49
C MET A 74 -0.99 19.89 2.10
N GLU A 75 -0.36 20.53 3.08
CA GLU A 75 0.84 21.32 2.85
C GLU A 75 2.08 20.44 2.72
N ALA A 76 3.07 20.88 1.94
CA ALA A 76 4.29 20.10 1.70
C ALA A 76 5.07 19.79 2.99
N ALA A 77 5.12 20.73 3.93
CA ALA A 77 5.76 20.53 5.23
C ALA A 77 5.04 19.46 6.06
N GLU A 78 3.73 19.38 5.94
CA GLU A 78 2.92 18.37 6.61
C GLU A 78 3.11 16.98 6.00
N ILE A 79 3.22 16.88 4.67
CA ILE A 79 3.56 15.62 3.98
C ILE A 79 4.86 15.05 4.54
N TRP A 80 5.89 15.89 4.70
CA TRP A 80 7.17 15.47 5.26
C TRP A 80 7.05 15.02 6.72
N SER A 81 6.38 15.81 7.55
CA SER A 81 6.17 15.50 8.98
C SER A 81 5.43 14.17 9.18
N LEU A 82 4.31 13.98 8.46
CA LEU A 82 3.53 12.75 8.50
C LEU A 82 4.34 11.54 8.01
N THR A 83 5.13 11.72 6.95
CA THR A 83 5.97 10.65 6.40
C THR A 83 6.95 10.15 7.46
N TRP A 84 7.61 11.04 8.20
CA TRP A 84 8.48 10.62 9.29
C TRP A 84 7.73 10.05 10.49
N ALA A 85 6.54 10.57 10.82
CA ALA A 85 5.72 10.01 11.89
C ALA A 85 5.28 8.56 11.60
N PHE A 86 5.01 8.23 10.34
CA PHE A 86 4.64 6.87 9.91
C PHE A 86 5.83 5.95 9.64
N PHE A 87 7.03 6.51 9.42
CA PHE A 87 8.22 5.77 8.99
C PHE A 87 8.44 4.46 9.75
N PHE A 88 8.56 4.50 11.08
CA PHE A 88 8.88 3.30 11.87
C PHE A 88 7.78 2.23 11.79
N ARG A 89 6.51 2.65 11.79
CA ARG A 89 5.37 1.72 11.78
C ARG A 89 5.32 0.95 10.47
N TYR A 90 5.51 1.65 9.36
CA TYR A 90 5.53 1.05 8.04
C TYR A 90 6.85 0.33 7.75
N ALA A 91 7.99 0.77 8.30
CA ALA A 91 9.25 0.05 8.19
C ALA A 91 9.17 -1.31 8.90
N VAL A 92 8.57 -1.37 10.10
CA VAL A 92 8.31 -2.65 10.79
C VAL A 92 7.33 -3.51 9.99
N LEU A 93 6.26 -2.92 9.44
CA LEU A 93 5.32 -3.66 8.58
C LEU A 93 6.03 -4.25 7.34
N GLY A 94 6.84 -3.44 6.66
CA GLY A 94 7.62 -3.84 5.49
C GLY A 94 8.63 -4.94 5.82
N LEU A 95 9.35 -4.81 6.95
CA LEU A 95 10.27 -5.85 7.43
C LEU A 95 9.55 -7.17 7.70
N LEU A 96 8.41 -7.14 8.41
CA LEU A 96 7.63 -8.35 8.70
C LEU A 96 7.06 -8.97 7.42
N GLY A 97 6.54 -8.14 6.50
CA GLY A 97 6.08 -8.58 5.19
C GLY A 97 7.19 -9.23 4.38
N PHE A 98 8.36 -8.59 4.31
CA PHE A 98 9.53 -9.14 3.63
C PHE A 98 10.00 -10.46 4.25
N MET A 99 10.07 -10.55 5.58
CA MET A 99 10.41 -11.80 6.28
C MET A 99 9.44 -12.94 5.93
N ALA A 100 8.14 -12.63 5.81
CA ALA A 100 7.13 -13.61 5.40
C ALA A 100 7.30 -14.07 3.94
N LEU A 101 7.93 -13.27 3.08
CA LEU A 101 8.22 -13.61 1.69
C LEU A 101 9.46 -14.51 1.51
N ILE A 102 10.39 -14.52 2.47
CA ILE A 102 11.66 -15.27 2.35
C ILE A 102 11.45 -16.75 1.98
N PRO A 103 10.55 -17.52 2.62
CA PRO A 103 10.36 -18.94 2.27
C PRO A 103 9.91 -19.12 0.82
N PHE A 104 9.08 -18.20 0.32
CA PHE A 104 8.59 -18.24 -1.07
C PHE A 104 9.69 -17.88 -2.06
N PHE A 105 10.55 -16.91 -1.75
CA PHE A 105 11.73 -16.63 -2.57
C PHE A 105 12.70 -17.80 -2.61
N VAL A 106 12.98 -18.42 -1.46
CA VAL A 106 13.82 -19.62 -1.37
C VAL A 106 13.22 -20.75 -2.19
N MET A 107 11.91 -21.02 -2.03
CA MET A 107 11.21 -22.06 -2.77
C MET A 107 11.23 -21.80 -4.28
N ALA A 108 10.94 -20.56 -4.71
CA ALA A 108 10.92 -20.17 -6.11
C ALA A 108 12.31 -20.24 -6.76
N ALA A 109 13.37 -19.91 -6.01
CA ALA A 109 14.75 -19.98 -6.48
C ALA A 109 15.23 -21.43 -6.68
N HIS A 110 14.86 -22.34 -5.78
CA HIS A 110 15.39 -23.71 -5.76
C HIS A 110 14.51 -24.73 -6.49
N PHE A 111 13.19 -24.54 -6.53
CA PHE A 111 12.25 -25.58 -6.99
C PHE A 111 11.37 -25.16 -8.18
N ALA A 112 11.38 -23.89 -8.59
CA ALA A 112 10.57 -23.41 -9.72
C ALA A 112 11.46 -22.87 -10.85
N HIS A 113 11.07 -23.10 -12.10
CA HIS A 113 11.79 -22.62 -13.28
C HIS A 113 10.86 -21.90 -14.27
N GLY A 114 11.43 -20.98 -15.05
CA GLY A 114 10.73 -20.26 -16.12
C GLY A 114 9.40 -19.65 -15.65
N ALA A 115 8.32 -19.95 -16.38
CA ALA A 115 6.98 -19.43 -16.12
C ALA A 115 6.43 -19.80 -14.73
N VAL A 116 6.75 -20.99 -14.20
CA VAL A 116 6.26 -21.44 -12.89
C VAL A 116 6.82 -20.56 -11.77
N ARG A 117 8.10 -20.17 -11.86
CA ARG A 117 8.73 -19.27 -10.90
C ARG A 117 8.03 -17.91 -10.88
N ILE A 118 7.75 -17.36 -12.06
CA ILE A 118 7.06 -16.08 -12.22
C ILE A 118 5.64 -16.18 -11.64
N ALA A 119 4.91 -17.26 -11.95
CA ALA A 119 3.56 -17.48 -11.45
C ALA A 119 3.51 -17.57 -9.92
N VAL A 120 4.43 -18.32 -9.29
CA VAL A 120 4.51 -18.41 -7.82
C VAL A 120 4.76 -17.05 -7.19
N LEU A 121 5.75 -16.30 -7.70
CA LEU A 121 6.08 -14.97 -7.16
C LEU A 121 4.92 -13.99 -7.34
N ALA A 122 4.23 -14.02 -8.48
CA ALA A 122 3.07 -13.18 -8.74
C ALA A 122 1.91 -13.50 -7.80
N VAL A 123 1.58 -14.78 -7.59
CA VAL A 123 0.51 -15.20 -6.67
C VAL A 123 0.81 -14.76 -5.23
N VAL A 124 2.06 -14.94 -4.79
CA VAL A 124 2.48 -14.54 -3.44
C VAL A 124 2.43 -13.02 -3.28
N ALA A 125 2.90 -12.26 -4.28
CA ALA A 125 2.83 -10.81 -4.26
C ALA A 125 1.38 -10.30 -4.19
N VAL A 126 0.48 -10.86 -5.00
CA VAL A 126 -0.95 -10.51 -4.97
C VAL A 126 -1.58 -10.87 -3.63
N ALA A 127 -1.27 -12.04 -3.06
CA ALA A 127 -1.78 -12.44 -1.76
C ALA A 127 -1.31 -11.49 -0.64
N LEU A 128 -0.04 -11.07 -0.69
CA LEU A 128 0.49 -10.08 0.24
C LEU A 128 -0.19 -8.73 0.07
N ASP A 129 -0.37 -8.27 -1.16
CA ASP A 129 -1.03 -7.00 -1.47
C ASP A 129 -2.46 -6.98 -0.91
N VAL A 130 -3.25 -8.04 -1.18
CA VAL A 130 -4.59 -8.25 -0.62
C VAL A 130 -4.59 -8.23 0.92
N ALA A 131 -3.63 -8.88 1.55
CA ALA A 131 -3.53 -8.90 3.00
C ALA A 131 -3.20 -7.51 3.57
N LEU A 132 -2.26 -6.80 2.92
CA LEU A 132 -1.83 -5.47 3.35
C LEU A 132 -2.86 -4.37 3.04
N THR A 133 -3.78 -4.59 2.10
CA THR A 133 -4.89 -3.69 1.76
C THR A 133 -5.62 -3.15 2.99
N PHE A 134 -5.93 -4.01 3.96
CA PHE A 134 -6.69 -3.62 5.15
C PHE A 134 -5.79 -3.29 6.35
N VAL A 135 -4.55 -3.79 6.36
CA VAL A 135 -3.58 -3.52 7.43
C VAL A 135 -3.09 -2.08 7.35
N THR A 136 -2.84 -1.58 6.14
CA THR A 136 -2.32 -0.24 5.92
C THR A 136 -3.27 0.88 6.41
N PRO A 137 -4.59 0.91 6.10
CA PRO A 137 -5.49 1.92 6.67
C PRO A 137 -5.68 1.75 8.19
N ALA A 138 -5.73 0.52 8.71
CA ALA A 138 -5.81 0.31 10.16
C ALA A 138 -4.59 0.87 10.90
N LEU A 139 -3.39 0.74 10.30
CA LEU A 139 -2.15 1.31 10.83
C LEU A 139 -2.06 2.84 10.66
N ALA A 140 -2.70 3.38 9.63
CA ALA A 140 -2.75 4.83 9.39
C ALA A 140 -3.73 5.53 10.35
N PHE A 141 -4.91 4.95 10.56
CA PHE A 141 -6.05 5.66 11.16
C PHE A 141 -6.44 5.16 12.56
N SER A 142 -6.09 3.94 12.94
CA SER A 142 -6.67 3.32 14.15
C SER A 142 -5.65 2.91 15.20
N THR A 143 -4.45 2.49 14.81
CA THR A 143 -3.47 1.98 15.77
C THR A 143 -2.04 2.19 15.31
N GLU A 144 -1.13 2.33 16.27
CA GLU A 144 0.31 2.46 16.00
C GLU A 144 1.03 1.09 15.93
N ARG A 145 0.33 0.01 16.32
CA ARG A 145 0.92 -1.32 16.48
C ARG A 145 0.54 -2.23 15.33
N VAL A 146 1.54 -2.72 14.58
CA VAL A 146 1.36 -3.61 13.42
C VAL A 146 0.53 -4.86 13.76
N GLY A 147 0.79 -5.53 14.88
CA GLY A 147 0.03 -6.72 15.28
C GLY A 147 -1.45 -6.43 15.61
N THR A 148 -1.77 -5.23 16.08
CA THR A 148 -3.17 -4.81 16.28
C THR A 148 -3.82 -4.47 14.95
N ALA A 149 -3.12 -3.75 14.07
CA ALA A 149 -3.61 -3.44 12.72
C ALA A 149 -3.93 -4.71 11.92
N TRP A 150 -3.08 -5.74 12.04
CA TRP A 150 -3.31 -7.04 11.43
C TRP A 150 -4.60 -7.72 11.92
N ARG A 151 -4.84 -7.72 13.24
CA ARG A 151 -6.08 -8.30 13.80
C ARG A 151 -7.32 -7.53 13.36
N MET A 152 -7.24 -6.20 13.31
CA MET A 152 -8.31 -5.35 12.81
C MET A 152 -8.61 -5.66 11.33
N ALA A 153 -7.57 -5.74 10.50
CA ALA A 153 -7.69 -6.11 9.09
C ALA A 153 -8.37 -7.46 8.88
N GLN A 154 -8.02 -8.48 9.69
CA GLN A 154 -8.66 -9.79 9.64
C GLN A 154 -10.13 -9.76 10.05
N SER A 155 -10.49 -9.00 11.09
CA SER A 155 -11.90 -8.81 11.50
C SER A 155 -12.69 -8.10 10.41
N MET A 156 -12.16 -7.01 9.84
CA MET A 156 -12.80 -6.28 8.72
C MET A 156 -13.03 -7.16 7.50
N LEU A 157 -12.06 -8.01 7.15
CA LEU A 157 -12.21 -8.97 6.06
C LEU A 157 -13.30 -9.99 6.34
N ARG A 158 -13.35 -10.56 7.56
CA ARG A 158 -14.34 -11.58 7.92
C ARG A 158 -15.75 -11.03 8.03
N GLU A 159 -15.91 -9.85 8.62
CA GLU A 159 -17.21 -9.22 8.86
C GLU A 159 -17.76 -8.53 7.61
N GLY A 160 -16.88 -7.98 6.77
CA GLY A 160 -17.25 -7.28 5.54
C GLY A 160 -17.43 -8.19 4.32
N TRP A 161 -17.04 -9.46 4.40
CA TRP A 161 -17.17 -10.40 3.28
C TRP A 161 -18.65 -10.72 2.97
N PRO A 162 -19.07 -10.78 1.69
CA PRO A 162 -18.32 -10.60 0.45
C PRO A 162 -18.29 -9.14 -0.06
N THR A 163 -18.94 -8.22 0.63
CA THR A 163 -19.12 -6.83 0.20
C THR A 163 -17.79 -6.09 0.02
N THR A 164 -16.79 -6.39 0.86
CA THR A 164 -15.45 -5.77 0.82
C THR A 164 -14.50 -6.42 -0.18
N ALA A 165 -14.88 -7.52 -0.85
CA ALA A 165 -14.02 -8.24 -1.79
C ALA A 165 -13.52 -7.37 -2.95
N TRP A 166 -14.32 -6.40 -3.39
CA TRP A 166 -13.93 -5.47 -4.45
C TRP A 166 -12.77 -4.55 -4.04
N TYR A 167 -12.69 -4.18 -2.76
CA TYR A 167 -11.59 -3.36 -2.24
C TYR A 167 -10.31 -4.17 -2.09
N ALA A 168 -10.40 -5.48 -1.85
CA ALA A 168 -9.23 -6.37 -1.89
C ALA A 168 -8.55 -6.40 -3.27
N LEU A 169 -9.32 -6.21 -4.35
CA LEU A 169 -8.83 -6.14 -5.73
C LEU A 169 -8.38 -4.74 -6.16
N ALA A 170 -8.68 -3.72 -5.36
CA ALA A 170 -8.22 -2.35 -5.57
C ALA A 170 -7.77 -1.74 -4.24
N PRO A 171 -6.61 -2.20 -3.71
CA PRO A 171 -6.09 -1.77 -2.42
C PRO A 171 -6.06 -0.26 -2.17
N PRO A 172 -5.74 0.59 -3.16
CA PRO A 172 -5.71 2.05 -2.97
C PRO A 172 -7.06 2.68 -2.63
N LEU A 173 -8.18 1.97 -2.85
CA LEU A 173 -9.53 2.45 -2.55
C LEU A 173 -10.01 2.08 -1.15
N ALA A 174 -9.28 1.22 -0.43
CA ALA A 174 -9.55 0.91 0.96
C ALA A 174 -9.01 2.05 1.84
N LEU A 175 -9.87 3.04 2.11
CA LEU A 175 -9.59 4.20 2.96
C LEU A 175 -10.47 4.17 4.21
#